data_AF-A0A7Y5DUG8-F1
#
_entry.id   AF-A0A7Y5DUG8-F1
#
_cell.length_a   1.000
_cell.length_b   1.000
_cell.length_c   1.000
_cell.angle_alpha   90.00
_cell.angle_beta   90.00
_cell.angle_gamma   90.00
#
_symmetry.space_group_name_H-M   'P 1'
#
loop_
_entity.id
_entity.type
_entity.pdbx_description
1 polymer ?
#
loop_
_entity_poly.entity_id
_entity_poly.type
_entity_poly.pdbx_seq_one_letter_code
_entity_poly.pdbx_strand_id
1 'polypeptide(L)'
;MKQIAIRKHYSYFMTNTSEIEECVFDEKMEKLDVEVAELLSKYDLKLISQATRFIQLEKMSVSLCEKCENLMINRDKNPAGFSSGDAINFYADLDFVIFDGGTHEGKNLCMECLPISHRWGYFS
;
A
#
# COMPACT_ATOMS: atom_id res chain seq x y z
N MET A 1 -34.35 -6.31 9.39
CA MET A 1 -33.18 -5.51 9.84
C MET A 1 -32.14 -5.56 8.73
N LYS A 2 -31.56 -4.42 8.30
CA LYS A 2 -30.52 -4.42 7.24
C LYS A 2 -29.15 -4.61 7.88
N GLN A 3 -28.33 -5.50 7.34
CA GLN A 3 -26.96 -5.75 7.77
C GLN A 3 -26.03 -5.44 6.60
N ILE A 4 -24.81 -4.97 6.89
CA ILE A 4 -23.76 -4.72 5.90
C ILE A 4 -22.55 -5.60 6.21
N ALA A 5 -21.90 -6.11 5.17
CA ALA A 5 -20.60 -6.78 5.28
C ALA A 5 -19.55 -5.86 4.64
N ILE A 6 -18.47 -5.57 5.37
CA ILE A 6 -17.35 -4.76 4.87
C ILE A 6 -16.15 -5.67 4.67
N ARG A 7 -15.69 -5.80 3.42
CA ARG A 7 -14.47 -6.52 3.05
C ARG A 7 -13.50 -5.55 2.41
N LYS A 8 -12.26 -5.50 2.90
CA LYS A 8 -11.18 -4.69 2.31
C LYS A 8 -10.25 -5.59 1.50
N HIS A 9 -9.95 -5.18 0.28
CA HIS A 9 -8.92 -5.80 -0.57
C HIS A 9 -7.91 -4.72 -0.92
N TYR A 10 -6.63 -5.03 -0.80
CA TYR A 10 -5.56 -4.12 -1.15
C TYR A 10 -4.76 -4.73 -2.30
N SER A 11 -4.49 -3.90 -3.30
CA SER A 11 -3.67 -4.24 -4.46
C SER A 11 -2.72 -3.06 -4.71
N TYR A 12 -1.53 -3.36 -5.23
CA TYR A 12 -0.65 -2.33 -5.78
C TYR A 12 -0.23 -2.75 -7.19
N PHE A 13 0.03 -1.75 -8.02
CA PHE A 13 0.40 -1.92 -9.41
C PHE A 13 1.54 -0.96 -9.70
N MET A 14 2.60 -1.47 -10.33
CA MET A 14 3.71 -0.64 -10.76
C MET A 14 3.34 0.09 -12.04
N THR A 15 3.68 1.38 -12.11
CA THR A 15 3.52 2.22 -13.29
C THR A 15 4.77 3.08 -13.47
N ASN A 16 4.85 3.82 -14.57
CA ASN A 16 5.94 4.73 -14.87
C ASN A 16 5.43 6.15 -15.16
N THR A 17 6.34 7.13 -15.17
CA THR A 17 5.99 8.54 -15.34
C THR A 17 5.23 8.83 -16.64
N SER A 18 5.61 8.20 -17.76
CA SER A 18 4.93 8.42 -19.05
C SER A 18 3.49 7.92 -19.01
N GLU A 19 3.23 6.75 -18.43
CA GLU A 19 1.85 6.25 -18.30
C GLU A 19 0.96 7.13 -17.39
N ILE A 20 1.56 7.81 -16.41
CA ILE A 20 0.85 8.78 -15.56
C ILE A 20 0.59 10.08 -16.33
N GLU A 21 1.62 10.63 -16.99
CA GLU A 21 1.51 11.91 -17.72
C GLU A 21 0.56 11.84 -18.93
N GLU A 22 0.46 10.67 -19.55
CA GLU A 22 -0.43 10.41 -20.68
C GLU A 22 -1.83 9.92 -20.26
N CYS A 23 -2.12 9.83 -18.96
CA CYS A 23 -3.36 9.28 -18.39
C CYS A 23 -3.67 7.82 -18.80
N VAL A 24 -2.71 7.11 -19.40
CA VAL A 24 -2.87 5.73 -19.87
C VAL A 24 -3.12 4.80 -18.69
N PHE A 25 -2.47 5.05 -17.55
CA PHE A 25 -2.66 4.23 -16.36
C PHE A 25 -4.07 4.41 -15.76
N ASP A 26 -4.60 5.63 -15.75
CA ASP A 26 -5.97 5.92 -15.31
C ASP A 26 -7.00 5.16 -16.15
N GLU A 27 -6.85 5.18 -17.48
CA GLU A 27 -7.74 4.42 -18.38
C GLU A 27 -7.69 2.90 -18.13
N LYS A 28 -6.52 2.35 -17.81
CA LYS A 28 -6.38 0.93 -17.44
C LYS A 28 -7.13 0.63 -16.15
N MET A 29 -7.00 1.50 -15.14
CA MET A 29 -7.69 1.36 -13.86
C MET A 29 -9.22 1.44 -14.04
N GLU A 30 -9.72 2.39 -14.83
CA GLU A 30 -11.16 2.49 -15.13
C GLU A 30 -11.71 1.22 -15.80
N LYS A 31 -10.97 0.64 -16.76
CA LYS A 31 -11.37 -0.63 -17.39
C LYS A 31 -11.39 -1.78 -16.39
N LEU A 32 -10.37 -1.88 -15.55
CA LEU A 32 -10.31 -2.88 -14.49
C LEU A 32 -11.50 -2.72 -13.52
N ASP A 33 -11.86 -1.50 -13.17
CA ASP A 33 -12.97 -1.19 -12.28
C ASP A 33 -14.31 -1.70 -12.84
N VAL A 34 -14.54 -1.49 -14.14
CA VAL A 34 -15.71 -2.02 -14.85
C VAL A 34 -15.72 -3.55 -14.81
N GLU A 35 -14.60 -4.19 -15.16
CA GLU A 35 -14.50 -5.66 -15.18
C GLU A 35 -14.70 -6.27 -13.78
N VAL A 36 -14.17 -5.64 -12.73
CA VAL A 36 -14.35 -6.07 -11.34
C VAL A 36 -15.82 -5.92 -10.92
N ALA A 37 -16.47 -4.81 -11.26
CA ALA A 37 -17.89 -4.62 -10.97
C ALA A 37 -18.76 -5.67 -11.68
N GLU A 38 -18.48 -5.95 -12.96
CA GLU A 38 -19.15 -7.01 -13.72
C GLU A 38 -18.90 -8.39 -13.11
N LEU A 39 -17.67 -8.70 -12.70
CA LEU A 39 -17.33 -9.96 -12.05
C LEU A 39 -18.09 -10.14 -10.74
N LEU A 40 -18.14 -9.11 -9.89
CA LEU A 40 -18.85 -9.13 -8.61
C LEU A 40 -20.36 -9.30 -8.82
N SER A 41 -20.93 -8.71 -9.88
CA SER A 41 -22.34 -8.85 -10.21
C SER A 41 -22.77 -10.30 -10.48
N LYS A 42 -21.86 -11.16 -10.97
CA LYS A 42 -22.10 -12.60 -11.18
C LYS A 42 -22.38 -13.36 -9.88
N TYR A 43 -22.06 -12.77 -8.73
CA TYR A 43 -22.28 -13.31 -7.39
C TYR A 43 -23.31 -12.51 -6.59
N ASP A 44 -24.15 -11.71 -7.26
CA ASP A 44 -25.14 -10.81 -6.64
C ASP A 44 -24.50 -9.79 -5.67
N LEU A 45 -23.21 -9.47 -5.86
CA LEU A 45 -22.49 -8.48 -5.10
C LEU A 45 -22.46 -7.15 -5.85
N LYS A 46 -22.96 -6.09 -5.22
CA LYS A 46 -22.86 -4.73 -5.75
C LYS A 46 -21.64 -4.03 -5.16
N LEU A 47 -20.72 -3.62 -6.00
CA LEU A 47 -19.64 -2.70 -5.63
C LEU A 47 -20.23 -1.30 -5.38
N ILE A 48 -20.14 -0.81 -4.15
CA ILE A 48 -20.71 0.49 -3.75
C ILE A 48 -19.64 1.60 -3.76
N SER A 49 -18.42 1.28 -3.35
CA SER A 49 -17.33 2.22 -3.22
C SER A 49 -16.00 1.50 -3.28
N GLN A 50 -14.99 2.19 -3.83
CA GLN A 50 -13.60 1.79 -3.85
C GLN A 50 -12.72 3.05 -3.81
N ALA A 51 -11.44 2.87 -3.53
CA ALA A 51 -10.48 3.96 -3.48
C ALA A 51 -9.16 3.52 -4.13
N THR A 52 -8.66 4.35 -5.05
CA THR A 52 -7.33 4.22 -5.65
C THR A 52 -6.47 5.37 -5.17
N ARG A 53 -5.21 5.09 -4.80
CA ARG A 53 -4.25 6.11 -4.36
C ARG A 53 -2.95 5.96 -5.15
N PHE A 54 -2.40 7.09 -5.55
CA PHE A 54 -1.09 7.17 -6.20
C PHE A 54 -0.04 7.60 -5.18
N ILE A 55 1.05 6.85 -5.09
CA ILE A 55 2.10 7.04 -4.09
C ILE A 55 3.43 7.24 -4.81
N GLN A 56 4.12 8.34 -4.48
CA GLN A 56 5.45 8.63 -4.99
C GLN A 56 6.49 7.86 -4.18
N LEU A 57 6.94 6.71 -4.71
CA LEU A 57 7.79 5.77 -3.99
C LEU A 57 9.09 6.42 -3.50
N GLU A 58 9.82 7.12 -4.38
CA GLU A 58 11.09 7.76 -4.05
C GLU A 58 10.94 8.82 -2.96
N LYS A 59 9.96 9.72 -3.12
CA LYS A 59 9.70 10.81 -2.17
C LYS A 59 9.34 10.27 -0.77
N MET A 60 8.70 9.11 -0.70
CA MET A 60 8.29 8.48 0.55
C MET A 60 9.29 7.45 1.09
N SER A 61 10.42 7.24 0.40
CA SER A 61 11.39 6.19 0.71
C SER A 61 10.78 4.77 0.75
N VAL A 62 9.79 4.53 -0.12
CA VAL A 62 9.17 3.21 -0.30
C VAL A 62 10.02 2.37 -1.26
N SER A 63 10.28 1.12 -0.88
CA SER A 63 11.04 0.15 -1.67
C SER A 63 10.51 -1.26 -1.43
N LEU A 64 10.95 -2.23 -2.25
CA LEU A 64 10.61 -3.64 -2.05
C LEU A 64 11.56 -4.26 -1.03
N CYS A 65 11.02 -5.11 -0.16
CA CYS A 65 11.83 -5.96 0.70
C CYS A 65 12.62 -6.95 -0.14
N GLU A 66 13.94 -6.98 0.06
CA GLU A 66 14.86 -7.87 -0.68
C GLU A 66 14.69 -9.37 -0.38
N LYS A 67 13.80 -9.74 0.57
CA LYS A 67 13.53 -11.13 0.95
C LYS A 67 12.15 -11.64 0.53
N CYS A 68 11.12 -10.80 0.65
CA CYS A 68 9.72 -11.22 0.44
C CYS A 68 8.97 -10.34 -0.55
N GLU A 69 9.63 -9.34 -1.15
CA GLU A 69 9.08 -8.42 -2.15
C GLU A 69 7.91 -7.57 -1.66
N ASN A 70 7.55 -7.62 -0.38
CA ASN A 70 6.58 -6.70 0.19
C ASN A 70 7.08 -5.25 0.08
N LEU A 71 6.16 -4.33 -0.21
CA LEU A 71 6.43 -2.90 -0.13
C LEU A 71 6.72 -2.50 1.32
N MET A 72 7.70 -1.61 1.48
CA MET A 72 8.05 -1.09 2.78
C MET A 72 8.62 0.33 2.72
N ILE A 73 8.44 1.09 3.79
CA ILE A 73 9.18 2.33 4.05
C ILE A 73 10.46 1.98 4.81
N ASN A 74 11.62 2.35 4.26
CA ASN A 74 12.86 2.27 5.04
C ASN A 74 12.89 3.40 6.08
N ARG A 75 12.67 3.04 7.35
CA ARG A 75 12.59 4.00 8.47
C ARG A 75 13.94 4.59 8.87
N ASP A 76 15.07 4.04 8.41
CA ASP A 76 16.38 4.69 8.56
C ASP A 76 16.46 5.96 7.69
N LYS A 77 15.75 5.96 6.55
CA LYS A 77 15.71 7.06 5.58
C LYS A 77 14.49 7.96 5.75
N ASN A 78 13.38 7.41 6.22
CA ASN A 78 12.16 8.14 6.56
C ASN A 78 11.70 7.77 7.98
N PRO A 79 12.29 8.37 9.03
CA PRO A 79 12.00 8.02 10.42
C PRO A 79 10.55 8.24 10.85
N ALA A 80 9.85 9.17 10.21
CA ALA A 80 8.44 9.46 10.49
C ALA A 80 7.47 8.41 9.92
N GLY A 81 7.89 7.60 8.94
CA GLY A 81 6.99 6.68 8.24
C GLY A 81 5.83 7.41 7.58
N PHE A 82 4.62 6.84 7.64
CA PHE A 82 3.38 7.50 7.22
C PHE A 82 2.77 8.39 8.31
N SER A 83 3.21 8.24 9.58
CA SER A 83 2.58 8.85 10.74
C SER A 83 3.49 9.91 11.36
N SER A 84 3.27 11.18 11.03
CA SER A 84 3.87 12.30 11.77
C SER A 84 2.79 12.96 12.63
N GLY A 85 2.77 12.61 13.93
CA GLY A 85 2.15 13.32 15.05
C GLY A 85 0.73 13.88 14.91
N ASP A 86 -0.21 13.39 15.74
CA ASP A 86 -1.51 13.95 16.16
C ASP A 86 -2.48 14.59 15.12
N ALA A 87 -2.12 14.68 13.85
CA ALA A 87 -2.98 15.11 12.77
C ALA A 87 -3.39 13.88 11.94
N ILE A 88 -4.70 13.74 11.71
CA ILE A 88 -5.37 12.84 10.77
C ILE A 88 -4.38 12.01 9.94
N ASN A 89 -4.21 10.73 10.30
CA ASN A 89 -3.33 9.82 9.56
C ASN A 89 -3.95 9.56 8.18
N PHE A 90 -3.67 10.44 7.22
CA PHE A 90 -4.16 10.39 5.84
C PHE A 90 -3.78 9.09 5.12
N TYR A 91 -2.84 8.33 5.69
CA TYR A 91 -2.25 7.12 5.14
C TYR A 91 -2.43 5.90 6.07
N ALA A 92 -3.31 5.97 7.08
CA ALA A 92 -3.55 4.85 8.01
C ALA A 92 -4.01 3.56 7.31
N ASP A 93 -4.62 3.68 6.13
CA ASP A 93 -5.01 2.56 5.29
C ASP A 93 -3.84 1.95 4.52
N LEU A 94 -2.74 2.68 4.32
CA LEU A 94 -1.53 2.20 3.66
C LEU A 94 -0.66 1.31 4.55
N ASP A 95 -0.78 1.43 5.87
CA ASP A 95 -0.07 0.56 6.83
C ASP A 95 -0.41 -0.93 6.64
N PHE A 96 -1.53 -1.24 5.96
CA PHE A 96 -1.91 -2.61 5.59
C PHE A 96 -1.25 -3.13 4.30
N VAL A 97 -0.57 -2.26 3.55
CA VAL A 97 -0.01 -2.55 2.22
C VAL A 97 1.50 -2.34 2.18
N ILE A 98 1.97 -1.32 2.91
CA ILE A 98 3.37 -0.89 2.93
C ILE A 98 3.82 -0.98 4.38
N PHE A 99 4.70 -1.93 4.67
CA PHE A 99 5.22 -2.15 6.01
C PHE A 99 6.26 -1.10 6.38
N ASP A 100 6.54 -0.92 7.67
CA ASP A 100 7.84 -0.36 8.03
C ASP A 100 8.95 -1.34 7.63
N GLY A 101 10.15 -0.83 7.50
CA GLY A 101 11.34 -1.60 7.22
C GLY A 101 12.59 -0.83 7.61
N GLY A 102 13.73 -1.41 7.30
CA GLY A 102 15.02 -0.85 7.63
C GLY A 102 16.15 -1.62 6.98
N THR A 103 17.36 -1.12 7.18
CA THR A 103 18.57 -1.68 6.64
C THR A 103 19.20 -2.59 7.68
N HIS A 104 19.36 -3.88 7.37
CA HIS A 104 20.05 -4.83 8.24
C HIS A 104 21.05 -5.63 7.41
N GLU A 105 22.31 -5.64 7.86
CA GLU A 105 23.42 -6.32 7.16
C GLU A 105 23.54 -5.93 5.67
N GLY A 106 23.30 -4.65 5.37
CA GLY A 106 23.35 -4.12 4.01
C GLY A 106 22.14 -4.43 3.13
N LYS A 107 21.11 -5.11 3.65
CA LYS A 107 19.87 -5.42 2.93
C LYS A 107 18.70 -4.59 3.43
N ASN A 108 17.83 -4.18 2.53
CA ASN A 108 16.58 -3.49 2.83
C ASN A 108 15.48 -4.54 3.12
N LEU A 109 15.05 -4.64 4.38
CA LEU A 109 14.10 -5.66 4.85
C LEU A 109 12.87 -5.02 5.50
N CYS A 110 11.68 -5.58 5.22
CA CYS A 110 10.44 -5.16 5.87
C CYS A 110 10.42 -5.64 7.32
N MET A 111 9.52 -5.07 8.13
CA MET A 111 9.39 -5.35 9.56
C MET A 111 9.25 -6.85 9.85
N GLU A 112 8.54 -7.60 9.00
CA GLU A 112 8.38 -9.05 9.16
C GLU A 112 9.65 -9.85 8.84
N CYS A 113 10.52 -9.32 7.99
CA CYS A 113 11.78 -9.94 7.61
C CYS A 113 12.96 -9.49 8.47
N LEU A 114 12.83 -8.37 9.20
CA LEU A 114 13.83 -7.88 10.14
C LEU A 114 13.94 -8.82 11.36
N PRO A 115 15.15 -8.97 11.92
CA PRO A 115 15.32 -9.57 13.24
C PRO A 115 14.48 -8.80 14.26
N ILE A 116 13.91 -9.52 15.24
CA ILE A 116 13.03 -8.93 16.26
C ILE A 116 13.69 -7.70 16.92
N SER A 117 14.99 -7.77 17.21
CA SER A 117 15.79 -6.67 17.79
C SER A 117 15.88 -5.39 16.96
N HIS A 118 15.50 -5.44 15.68
CA HIS A 118 15.56 -4.33 14.74
C HIS A 118 14.18 -3.92 14.21
N ARG A 119 13.10 -4.53 14.74
CA ARG A 119 11.74 -4.18 14.34
C ARG A 119 11.29 -2.89 15.02
N TRP A 120 10.67 -2.01 14.24
CA TRP A 120 10.07 -0.78 14.73
C TRP A 120 8.77 -1.10 15.50
N GLY A 121 8.59 -0.53 16.69
CA GLY A 121 7.35 -0.65 17.45
C GLY A 121 7.17 -1.92 18.31
N TYR A 122 8.11 -2.87 18.30
CA TYR A 122 8.07 -4.06 19.19
C TYR A 122 8.84 -3.90 20.51
N PHE A 123 9.50 -2.76 20.70
CA PHE A 123 10.09 -2.36 21.98
C PHE A 123 9.35 -1.13 22.50
N SER A 124 8.22 -1.38 23.15
CA SER A 124 7.53 -0.42 24.03
C SER A 124 7.17 -1.14 25.32
#